data_AF-Q96WG8-F1
#
_entry.id   AF-Q96WG8-F1
#
_cell.length_a   1.000
_cell.length_b   1.000
_cell.length_c   1.000
_cell.angle_alpha   90.00
_cell.angle_beta   90.00
_cell.angle_gamma   90.00
#
_symmetry.space_group_name_H-M   'P 1'
#
loop_
_entity.id
_entity.type
_entity.pdbx_description
1 polymer ?
#
loop_
_entity_poly.entity_id
_entity_poly.type
_entity_poly.pdbx_seq_one_letter_code
_entity_poly.pdbx_strand_id
1 'polypeptide(L)' 'RLLLQIAYQAVEQSGYFTSTNPDRRIGCYIGLCASDYEGNVACHPPNAFSATGNLQGFAAGKVSHHFGWTGPGLT' A
#
# COMPACT_ATOMS: atom_id res chain seq x y z
N ARG A 1 -1.24 2.66 -7.23
CA ARG A 1 -1.85 4.01 -7.10
C ARG A 1 -3.29 3.93 -6.62
N LEU A 2 -4.19 3.29 -7.39
CA LEU A 2 -5.61 3.12 -7.01
C LEU A 2 -5.79 2.48 -5.62
N LEU A 3 -4.96 1.49 -5.31
CA LEU A 3 -5.00 0.81 -4.01
C LEU A 3 -4.91 1.76 -2.80
N LEU A 4 -4.06 2.79 -2.87
CA LEU A 4 -3.93 3.76 -1.77
C LEU A 4 -5.17 4.67 -1.66
N GLN A 5 -5.77 5.03 -2.79
CA GLN A 5 -6.99 5.84 -2.82
C GLN A 5 -8.18 5.09 -2.22
N ILE A 6 -8.37 3.82 -2.61
CA ILE A 6 -9.44 3.00 -2.05
C ILE A 6 -9.18 2.68 -0.58
N ALA A 7 -7.93 2.40 -0.20
CA ALA A 7 -7.59 2.22 1.21
C ALA A 7 -7.92 3.46 2.03
N TYR A 8 -7.61 4.66 1.52
CA TYR A 8 -7.97 5.91 2.18
C TYR A 8 -9.49 6.07 2.34
N GLN A 9 -10.25 5.85 1.27
CA GLN A 9 -11.72 5.96 1.32
C GLN A 9 -12.32 4.95 2.31
N ALA A 10 -11.83 3.70 2.31
CA ALA A 10 -12.29 2.67 3.24
C ALA A 10 -11.97 3.04 4.70
N VAL A 11 -10.77 3.57 4.96
CA VAL A 11 -10.37 4.02 6.30
C VAL A 11 -11.20 5.24 6.74
N GLU A 12 -11.46 6.18 5.85
CA GLU A 12 -12.33 7.33 6.12
C GLU A 12 -13.76 6.89 6.46
N GLN A 13 -14.34 5.97 5.68
CA GLN A 13 -15.66 5.41 5.93
C GLN A 13 -15.77 4.64 7.26
N SER A 14 -14.66 4.09 7.75
CA SER A 14 -14.62 3.42 9.05
C SER A 14 -14.64 4.39 10.25
N GLY A 15 -14.53 5.70 10.02
CA GLY A 15 -14.48 6.70 11.09
C GLY A 15 -13.11 6.79 11.78
N TYR A 16 -12.06 6.20 11.20
CA TYR A 16 -10.71 6.16 11.78
C TYR A 16 -10.16 7.55 12.13
N PHE A 17 -10.48 8.58 11.32
CA PHE A 17 -10.03 9.96 11.53
C PHE A 17 -10.81 10.71 12.63
N THR A 18 -11.89 10.13 13.16
CA THR A 18 -12.67 10.76 14.24
C THR A 18 -11.97 10.67 15.60
N SER A 19 -11.04 9.71 15.77
CA SER A 19 -10.24 9.58 17.00
C SER A 19 -9.01 10.49 16.94
N THR A 20 -8.76 11.24 18.02
CA THR A 20 -7.54 12.06 18.19
C THR A 20 -6.28 11.21 18.39
N ASN A 21 -6.42 9.94 18.76
CA ASN A 21 -5.29 9.04 18.96
C ASN A 21 -5.62 7.62 18.43
N PRO A 22 -5.58 7.41 17.11
CA PRO A 22 -5.93 6.14 16.50
C PRO A 22 -4.91 5.04 16.86
N ASP A 23 -5.39 3.79 17.04
CA ASP A 23 -4.50 2.64 17.28
C ASP A 23 -3.60 2.42 16.06
N ARG A 24 -2.32 2.19 16.32
CA ARG A 24 -1.31 1.92 15.28
C ARG A 24 -1.10 0.43 15.06
N ARG A 25 -1.61 -0.44 15.93
CA ARG A 25 -1.49 -1.90 15.84
C ARG A 25 -2.50 -2.49 14.85
N ILE A 26 -2.44 -2.03 13.61
CA ILE A 26 -3.31 -2.46 12.52
C ILE A 26 -2.46 -3.25 11.53
N GLY A 27 -2.91 -4.45 11.18
CA GLY A 27 -2.30 -5.26 10.13
C GLY A 27 -2.90 -4.92 8.75
N CYS A 28 -2.09 -5.01 7.70
CA CYS A 28 -2.50 -4.81 6.33
C CYS A 28 -2.26 -6.09 5.53
N TYR A 29 -3.31 -6.62 4.91
CA TYR A 29 -3.24 -7.83 4.10
C TYR A 29 -3.81 -7.51 2.73
N ILE A 30 -3.04 -7.77 1.67
CA ILE A 30 -3.45 -7.45 0.29
C ILE A 30 -3.24 -8.68 -0.58
N GLY A 31 -4.29 -9.18 -1.21
CA GLY A 31 -4.13 -10.21 -2.24
C GLY A 31 -3.78 -9.58 -3.59
N LEU A 32 -2.66 -9.99 -4.18
CA LEU A 32 -2.26 -9.63 -5.53
C LEU A 32 -2.00 -10.90 -6.35
N CYS A 33 -2.33 -10.87 -7.64
CA CYS A 33 -2.14 -12.03 -8.52
C CYS A 33 -1.39 -11.65 -9.81
N ALA A 34 -1.73 -10.50 -10.40
CA ALA A 34 -1.08 -9.99 -11.60
C ALA A 34 -0.22 -8.75 -11.30
N SER A 35 0.90 -8.62 -12.01
CA SER A 35 1.80 -7.45 -11.96
C SER A 35 2.21 -7.01 -13.37
N ASP A 36 1.21 -6.84 -14.23
CA ASP A 36 1.42 -6.48 -15.65
C ASP A 36 2.19 -5.16 -15.81
N TYR A 37 2.02 -4.25 -14.85
CA TYR A 37 2.70 -2.97 -14.86
C TYR A 37 4.21 -3.10 -14.59
N GLU A 38 4.65 -4.14 -13.88
CA GLU A 38 6.09 -4.44 -13.71
C GLU A 38 6.73 -4.74 -15.07
N GLY A 39 6.08 -5.56 -15.89
CA GLY A 39 6.52 -5.86 -17.25
C GLY A 39 6.55 -4.62 -18.14
N ASN A 40 5.55 -3.75 -18.04
CA ASN A 40 5.52 -2.49 -18.78
C ASN A 40 6.68 -1.54 -18.38
N VAL A 41 7.02 -1.46 -17.10
CA VAL A 41 8.15 -0.64 -16.63
C VAL A 41 9.49 -1.23 -17.06
N ALA A 42 9.60 -2.55 -17.14
CA ALA A 42 10.82 -3.22 -17.62
C ALA A 42 11.15 -2.94 -19.10
N CYS A 43 10.18 -2.50 -19.90
CA CYS A 43 10.39 -2.09 -21.29
C CYS A 43 11.07 -0.71 -21.44
N HIS A 44 11.26 0.02 -20.34
CA HIS A 44 11.88 1.35 -20.33
C HIS A 44 13.18 1.34 -19.49
N PRO A 45 14.09 2.30 -19.70
CA PRO A 45 15.26 2.44 -18.84
C PRO A 45 14.86 2.56 -17.37
N PRO A 46 15.44 1.73 -16.48
CA PRO A 46 15.04 1.69 -15.08
C PRO A 46 15.40 3.01 -14.37
N ASN A 47 14.51 3.46 -13.49
CA ASN A 47 14.79 4.56 -12.57
C ASN A 47 14.95 4.03 -11.14
N ALA A 48 15.46 4.85 -10.23
CA ALA A 48 15.69 4.46 -8.82
C ALA A 48 14.42 4.03 -8.06
N PHE A 49 13.23 4.38 -8.57
CA PHE A 49 11.93 4.09 -7.95
C PHE A 49 11.16 2.96 -8.65
N SER A 50 11.67 2.40 -9.76
CA SER A 50 11.01 1.35 -10.52
C SER A 50 10.81 0.08 -9.67
N ALA A 51 11.79 -0.28 -8.84
CA ALA A 51 11.70 -1.42 -7.93
C ALA A 51 10.70 -1.14 -6.79
N THR A 52 10.91 -0.07 -6.03
CA THR A 52 10.07 0.29 -4.87
C THR A 52 8.61 0.58 -5.25
N GLY A 53 8.37 1.06 -6.47
CA GLY A 53 7.04 1.36 -6.98
C GLY A 53 6.20 0.13 -7.30
N ASN A 54 6.84 -0.93 -7.83
CA ASN A 54 6.17 -2.07 -8.48
C ASN A 54 6.30 -3.39 -7.73
N LEU A 55 7.26 -3.53 -6.83
CA LEU A 55 7.46 -4.79 -6.11
C LEU A 55 6.21 -5.15 -5.29
N GLN A 56 5.69 -6.36 -5.48
CA GLN A 56 4.43 -6.79 -4.86
C GLN A 56 4.47 -6.69 -3.33
N GLY A 57 5.58 -7.12 -2.72
CA GLY A 57 5.80 -7.02 -1.26
C GLY A 57 5.67 -5.60 -0.69
N PHE A 58 5.86 -4.56 -1.51
CA PHE A 58 5.72 -3.17 -1.06
C PHE A 58 4.28 -2.67 -1.12
N ALA A 59 3.31 -3.39 -1.70
CA ALA A 59 1.94 -2.88 -1.75
C ALA A 59 1.33 -2.73 -0.35
N ALA A 60 1.44 -3.77 0.50
CA ALA A 60 0.98 -3.72 1.89
C ALA A 60 1.82 -2.76 2.74
N GLY A 61 3.14 -2.74 2.48
CA GLY A 61 4.07 -1.82 3.11
C GLY A 61 3.74 -0.35 2.84
N LYS A 62 3.35 0.01 1.61
CA LYS A 62 3.01 1.40 1.25
C LYS A 62 1.76 1.90 1.96
N VAL A 63 0.74 1.05 2.10
CA VAL A 63 -0.47 1.40 2.85
C VAL A 63 -0.13 1.58 4.32
N SER A 64 0.56 0.60 4.90
CA SER A 64 0.96 0.65 6.32
C SER A 64 1.85 1.84 6.63
N HIS A 65 2.80 2.16 5.74
CA HIS A 65 3.67 3.32 5.85
C HIS A 65 2.91 4.65 5.78
N HIS A 66 1.91 4.76 4.90
CA HIS A 66 1.11 5.98 4.76
C HIS A 66 0.26 6.26 6.01
N PHE A 67 -0.34 5.24 6.62
CA PHE A 67 -1.17 5.41 7.82
C PHE A 67 -0.40 5.29 9.14
N GLY A 68 0.90 4.95 9.09
CA GLY A 68 1.73 4.76 10.27
C GLY A 68 1.38 3.51 11.08
N TRP A 69 0.84 2.48 10.42
CA TRP A 69 0.48 1.20 11.03
C TRP A 69 1.73 0.35 11.28
N THR A 70 1.84 -0.20 12.49
CA THR A 70 2.97 -1.02 12.96
C THR A 70 2.64 -2.51 13.03
N GLY A 71 1.43 -2.91 12.63
CA GLY A 71 1.05 -4.31 12.53
C GLY A 71 1.67 -5.04 11.34
N PRO A 72 1.38 -6.34 11.19
CA PRO A 72 1.90 -7.16 10.09
C PRO A 72 1.37 -6.68 8.73
N GLY A 73 2.27 -6.51 7.76
CA GLY A 73 1.96 -6.19 6.37
C GLY A 73 2.27 -7.37 5.47
N LEU A 74 1.26 -8.06 4.95
CA LEU A 74 1.43 -9.21 4.05
C LEU A 74 0.77 -8.93 2.69
N THR A 75 1.44 -9.43 1.66
CA THR A 75 0.97 -9.40 0.26
C THR A 75 1.05 -10.79 -0.33
#